data_AF-A0AAP4EDT7-F1
#
_entry.id   AF-A0AAP4EDT7-F1
#
_cell.length_a   1.000
_cell.length_b   1.000
_cell.length_c   1.000
_cell.angle_alpha   90.00
_cell.angle_beta   90.00
_cell.angle_gamma   90.00
#
_symmetry.space_group_name_H-M   'P 1'
#
loop_
_entity.id
_entity.type
_entity.pdbx_description
1 polymer ?
#
loop_
_entity_poly.entity_id
_entity_poly.type
_entity_poly.pdbx_seq_one_letter_code
_entity_poly.pdbx_strand_id
1 'polypeptide(L)'
;MYRNLRSEMKKKGVTISDISRDLKMRRGTVSDKVHGRFRFYYDEAQMIKNKFFPECEIEYLFSTEIDFKNKVVKEEVEWYPQISK
;
A
#
# COMPACT_ATOMS: atom_id res chain seq x y z
N MET A 1 6.87 4.88 -1.27
CA MET A 1 5.92 4.82 -2.42
C MET A 1 5.16 3.49 -2.40
N TYR A 2 3.85 3.51 -2.64
CA TYR A 2 3.02 2.30 -2.75
C TYR A 2 3.11 1.69 -4.17
N ARG A 3 4.14 0.87 -4.40
CA ARG A 3 4.43 0.31 -5.74
C ARG A 3 3.33 -0.63 -6.24
N ASN A 4 2.79 -1.47 -5.35
CA ASN A 4 1.75 -2.44 -5.70
C ASN A 4 0.44 -1.76 -6.06
N LEU A 5 -0.02 -0.80 -5.25
CA LEU A 5 -1.18 0.04 -5.59
C LEU A 5 -1.04 0.67 -6.98
N ARG A 6 0.12 1.28 -7.31
CA ARG A 6 0.33 1.87 -8.66
C ARG A 6 0.30 0.83 -9.77
N SER A 7 0.82 -0.37 -9.52
CA SER A 7 0.79 -1.48 -10.49
C SER A 7 -0.65 -1.89 -10.79
N GLU A 8 -1.45 -2.13 -9.76
CA GLU A 8 -2.86 -2.51 -9.91
C GLU A 8 -3.70 -1.39 -10.54
N MET A 9 -3.45 -0.13 -10.16
CA MET A 9 -4.04 1.03 -10.83
C MET A 9 -3.77 1.02 -12.34
N LYS A 10 -2.53 0.75 -12.75
CA LYS A 10 -2.17 0.68 -14.17
C LYS A 10 -2.85 -0.50 -14.88
N LYS A 11 -2.88 -1.68 -14.24
CA LYS A 11 -3.52 -2.88 -14.81
C LYS A 11 -5.02 -2.71 -15.02
N LYS A 12 -5.71 -2.06 -14.09
CA LYS A 12 -7.16 -1.84 -14.14
C LYS A 12 -7.59 -0.52 -14.78
N GLY A 13 -6.64 0.33 -15.18
CA GLY A 13 -6.94 1.66 -15.72
C GLY A 13 -7.54 2.63 -14.69
N VAL A 14 -7.34 2.39 -13.39
CA VAL A 14 -7.82 3.27 -12.31
C VAL A 14 -6.90 4.48 -12.19
N THR A 15 -7.45 5.67 -12.31
CA THR A 15 -6.67 6.92 -12.26
C THR A 15 -6.68 7.54 -10.86
N ILE A 16 -5.73 8.46 -10.63
CA ILE A 16 -5.74 9.29 -9.41
C ILE A 16 -7.04 10.11 -9.30
N SER A 17 -7.63 10.50 -10.44
CA SER A 17 -8.87 11.29 -10.45
C SER A 17 -10.07 10.47 -9.97
N ASP A 18 -10.09 9.17 -10.24
CA ASP A 18 -11.17 8.26 -9.80
C ASP A 18 -11.12 8.09 -8.28
N ILE A 19 -9.93 7.79 -7.75
CA ILE A 19 -9.70 7.68 -6.29
C ILE A 19 -10.00 9.02 -5.59
N SER A 20 -9.59 10.13 -6.20
CA SER A 20 -9.85 11.50 -5.70
C SER A 20 -11.34 11.81 -5.59
N ARG A 21 -12.14 11.40 -6.57
CA ARG A 21 -13.59 11.59 -6.56
C ARG A 21 -14.25 10.83 -5.41
N ASP A 22 -13.83 9.59 -5.18
CA ASP A 22 -14.43 8.74 -4.16
C ASP A 22 -14.02 9.11 -2.75
N LEU A 23 -12.74 9.48 -2.55
CA LEU A 23 -12.24 9.96 -1.25
C LEU A 23 -12.66 11.39 -0.95
N LYS A 24 -13.28 12.11 -1.91
CA LYS A 24 -13.59 13.54 -1.81
C LYS A 24 -12.36 14.39 -1.48
N MET A 25 -11.22 14.03 -2.06
CA MET A 25 -9.93 14.70 -1.85
C MET A 25 -9.47 15.42 -3.11
N ARG A 26 -8.62 16.44 -2.95
CA ARG A 26 -7.92 17.03 -4.09
C ARG A 26 -7.04 15.98 -4.77
N ARG A 27 -7.01 15.97 -6.10
CA ARG A 27 -6.13 15.10 -6.92
C ARG A 27 -4.67 15.10 -6.44
N GLY A 28 -4.15 16.29 -6.09
CA GLY A 28 -2.80 16.46 -5.56
C GLY A 28 -2.56 15.68 -4.27
N THR A 29 -3.50 15.75 -3.32
CA THR A 29 -3.44 15.01 -2.05
C THR A 29 -3.39 13.50 -2.27
N VAL A 30 -4.25 12.97 -3.15
CA VAL A 30 -4.22 11.54 -3.50
C VAL A 30 -2.92 11.19 -4.21
N SER A 31 -2.43 12.04 -5.10
CA SER A 31 -1.14 11.84 -5.75
C SER A 31 0.00 11.74 -4.74
N ASP A 32 0.10 12.67 -3.79
CA ASP A 32 1.13 12.64 -2.76
C ASP A 32 1.02 11.38 -1.88
N LYS A 33 -0.21 10.95 -1.53
CA LYS A 33 -0.46 9.71 -0.80
C LYS A 33 -0.02 8.47 -1.60
N VAL A 34 -0.42 8.33 -2.87
CA VAL A 34 -0.01 7.21 -3.74
C VAL A 34 1.51 7.10 -3.89
N HIS A 35 2.19 8.25 -4.01
CA HIS A 35 3.66 8.29 -4.07
C HIS A 35 4.32 8.04 -2.70
N GLY A 36 3.54 7.92 -1.62
CA GLY A 36 4.01 7.65 -0.27
C GLY A 36 4.65 8.85 0.42
N ARG A 37 4.35 10.08 -0.03
CA ARG A 37 4.72 11.32 0.69
C ARG A 37 3.86 11.50 1.94
N PHE A 38 2.62 11.04 1.87
CA PHE A 38 1.70 10.93 3.01
C PHE A 38 1.11 9.52 3.07
N ARG A 39 0.69 9.09 4.26
CA ARG A 39 0.01 7.79 4.44
C ARG A 39 -1.46 7.86 4.00
N PHE A 40 -2.00 6.72 3.62
CA PHE A 40 -3.45 6.52 3.67
C PHE A 40 -3.87 6.19 5.11
N TYR A 41 -5.02 6.72 5.52
CA TYR A 41 -5.71 6.22 6.71
C TYR A 41 -6.42 4.90 6.39
N TYR A 42 -6.75 4.12 7.42
CA TYR A 42 -7.27 2.77 7.25
C TYR A 42 -8.60 2.75 6.48
N ASP A 43 -9.50 3.67 6.80
CA ASP A 43 -10.78 3.88 6.12
C ASP A 43 -10.60 4.22 4.63
N GLU A 44 -9.66 5.12 4.32
CA GLU A 44 -9.31 5.46 2.93
C GLU A 44 -8.78 4.22 2.18
N ALA A 45 -7.89 3.46 2.82
CA ALA A 45 -7.28 2.27 2.25
C ALA A 45 -8.30 1.15 2.02
N GLN A 46 -9.19 0.89 2.99
CA GLN A 46 -10.31 -0.04 2.84
C GLN A 46 -11.23 0.37 1.71
N MET A 47 -11.58 1.66 1.60
CA MET A 47 -12.46 2.14 0.55
C MET A 47 -11.83 1.94 -0.83
N ILE A 48 -10.54 2.25 -0.98
CA ILE A 48 -9.79 2.00 -2.23
C ILE A 48 -9.80 0.50 -2.57
N LYS A 49 -9.48 -0.36 -1.60
CA LYS A 49 -9.49 -1.83 -1.78
C LYS A 49 -10.87 -2.29 -2.24
N ASN A 50 -11.90 -2.05 -1.44
CA ASN A 50 -13.24 -2.58 -1.69
C ASN A 50 -13.83 -2.10 -3.02
N LYS A 51 -13.51 -0.87 -3.44
CA LYS A 51 -14.09 -0.28 -4.64
C LYS A 51 -13.32 -0.59 -5.92
N PHE A 52 -12.00 -0.55 -5.88
CA PHE A 52 -11.16 -0.64 -7.09
C PHE A 52 -10.42 -1.98 -7.20
N PHE A 53 -10.06 -2.59 -6.07
CA PHE A 53 -9.20 -3.77 -6.01
C PHE A 53 -9.74 -4.81 -5.02
N PRO A 54 -11.02 -5.22 -5.12
CA PRO A 54 -11.65 -6.11 -4.12
C PRO A 54 -10.96 -7.48 -4.01
N GLU A 55 -10.28 -7.92 -5.07
CA GLU A 55 -9.52 -9.17 -5.13
C GLU A 55 -8.11 -9.09 -4.54
N CYS A 56 -7.64 -7.91 -4.17
CA CYS A 56 -6.30 -7.69 -3.62
C CYS A 56 -6.36 -7.52 -2.10
N GLU A 57 -5.34 -7.99 -1.39
CA GLU A 57 -5.21 -7.75 0.05
C GLU A 57 -4.73 -6.33 0.36
N ILE A 58 -5.16 -5.79 1.51
CA ILE A 58 -4.81 -4.43 1.91
C ILE A 58 -3.30 -4.32 2.22
N GLU A 59 -2.73 -5.35 2.84
CA GLU A 59 -1.29 -5.47 3.13
C GLU A 59 -0.48 -5.50 1.84
N TYR A 60 -1.00 -6.14 0.79
CA TYR A 60 -0.34 -6.19 -0.51
C TYR A 60 -0.34 -4.81 -1.17
N LEU A 61 -1.52 -4.19 -1.31
CA LEU A 61 -1.69 -2.91 -2.01
C LEU A 61 -0.85 -1.80 -1.39
N PHE A 62 -0.86 -1.72 -0.06
CA PHE A 62 -0.25 -0.63 0.71
C PHE A 62 1.10 -1.01 1.34
N SER A 63 1.72 -2.10 0.91
CA SER A 63 3.11 -2.41 1.31
C SER A 63 4.10 -1.35 0.86
N THR A 64 5.06 -1.05 1.72
CA THR A 64 6.15 -0.12 1.48
C THR A 64 7.51 -0.82 1.52
N GLU A 65 8.55 -0.19 0.99
CA GLU A 65 9.92 -0.73 1.03
C GLU A 65 10.43 -0.99 2.46
N ILE A 66 9.89 -0.25 3.45
CA ILE A 66 10.19 -0.48 4.87
C ILE A 66 9.66 -1.85 5.30
N ASP A 67 8.46 -2.23 4.86
CA ASP A 67 7.85 -3.53 5.18
C ASP A 67 8.66 -4.69 4.59
N PHE A 68 9.27 -4.48 3.41
CA PHE A 68 10.17 -5.47 2.82
C PHE A 68 11.44 -5.68 3.65
N LYS A 69 12.09 -4.60 4.11
CA LYS A 69 13.28 -4.72 4.98
C LYS A 69 12.93 -5.45 6.28
N ASN A 70 11.78 -5.13 6.86
CA ASN A 70 11.33 -5.77 8.09
C ASN A 70 11.01 -7.27 7.89
N LYS A 71 10.47 -7.67 6.72
CA LYS A 71 10.27 -9.09 6.39
C LYS A 71 11.59 -9.84 6.27
N VAL A 72 12.56 -9.29 5.52
CA VAL A 72 13.88 -9.91 5.33
C VAL A 72 14.61 -10.07 6.67
N VAL A 73 14.60 -9.03 7.50
CA VAL A 73 15.22 -9.09 8.83
C VAL A 73 14.51 -10.11 9.73
N LYS A 74 13.18 -10.20 9.69
CA LYS A 74 12.44 -11.22 10.45
C LYS A 74 12.81 -12.63 10.02
N GLU A 75 12.81 -12.91 8.72
CA GLU A 75 13.16 -14.23 8.18
C GLU A 75 14.61 -14.62 8.51
N GLU A 76 15.55 -13.67 8.49
CA GLU A 76 16.96 -13.89 8.86
C GLU A 76 17.13 -14.17 10.35
N VAL A 77 16.41 -13.45 11.22
CA VAL A 77 16.43 -13.65 12.68
C VAL A 77 15.70 -14.93 13.10
N GLU A 78 14.68 -15.35 12.35
CA GLU A 78 13.93 -16.59 12.58
C GLU A 78 14.71 -17.83 12.12
N TRP A 79 15.57 -17.71 11.10
CA TRP A 79 16.45 -18.79 10.63
C TRP A 79 17.63 -19.08 11.58
N TYR A 80 18.07 -18.11 12.37
CA TYR A 80 19.02 -18.35 13.47
C TYR A 80 18.24 -18.62 14.77
N PRO A 81 18.13 -19.88 15.25
CA PRO A 81 17.60 -20.12 16.58
C PRO A 81 18.52 -19.39 17.55
N GLN A 82 17.97 -18.40 18.26
CA GLN A 82 18.70 -17.60 19.23
C GLN A 82 19.49 -18.56 20.11
N ILE A 83 20.83 -18.56 19.99
CA ILE A 83 21.71 -19.37 20.82
C ILE A 83 21.40 -18.93 22.25
N SER A 84 20.66 -19.78 22.96
CA SER A 84 20.27 -19.56 24.34
C SER A 84 21.54 -19.36 25.14
N LYS A 85 21.73 -18.14 25.67
CA LYS A 85 22.72 -17.89 26.72
C LYS A 85 22.37 -18.67 27.97
#